data_AF-A0AAN8A0V6-F1
#
_entry.id   AF-A0AAN8A0V6-F1
#
_cell.length_a   1.000
_cell.length_b   1.000
_cell.length_c   1.000
_cell.angle_alpha   90.00
_cell.angle_beta   90.00
_cell.angle_gamma   90.00
#
_symmetry.space_group_name_H-M   'P 1'
#
loop_
_entity.id
_entity.type
_entity.pdbx_description
1 polymer ?
#
loop_
_entity_poly.entity_id
_entity_poly.type
_entity_poly.pdbx_seq_one_letter_code
_entity_poly.pdbx_strand_id
1 'polypeptide(L)'
;MASTLPPSRGTKRLGEPLVGNNRIKSLYKPELVSIFVRIDTGRKKGRKAVKEDVEYQVPRGLIRGMSEYFDKAFDDTFVEGKTGKIVLDDVKPWVFECFIGWMYTQKVFWEHEDGSTEQGKTKDQPTVGRQTTNGHNNTVTNEALLDPVAWQWADLFELYIFADKHDTRRLRNKVIELVQIKTFLLKPTRYLRPSELDNATVYNSLPDSSGLSKFMVDLHVYSTVPPRSDAEYDGTLPSRMLYRLMSQATQLARCFLCANCKSGQPCDCPSHRDIKSTKAPYVGNLCAYHEHETEEEKKLCIQSWVQLRIERDLSV
;
A
#
# COMPACT_ATOMS: atom_id res chain seq x y z
N MET A 1 74.91 1.73 32.20
CA MET A 1 73.80 2.72 32.13
C MET A 1 72.64 2.04 31.44
N ALA A 2 71.53 1.88 32.18
CA ALA A 2 70.53 0.85 31.98
C ALA A 2 69.42 1.27 31.01
N SER A 3 68.95 0.30 30.23
CA SER A 3 67.81 0.34 29.31
C SER A 3 66.54 -0.04 30.07
N THR A 4 65.50 0.81 30.00
CA THR A 4 64.19 0.56 30.61
C THR A 4 63.18 0.06 29.58
N LEU A 5 62.77 -1.20 29.77
CA LEU A 5 61.63 -1.86 29.10
C LEU A 5 60.29 -1.52 29.80
N PRO A 6 59.15 -1.61 29.08
CA PRO A 6 57.83 -1.26 29.60
C PRO A 6 57.18 -2.38 30.43
N PRO A 7 56.21 -2.06 31.32
CA PRO A 7 55.55 -3.06 32.15
C PRO A 7 54.45 -3.82 31.39
N SER A 8 54.39 -5.13 31.64
CA SER A 8 53.45 -6.08 31.07
C SER A 8 52.10 -6.15 31.81
N ARG A 9 51.03 -6.28 31.02
CA ARG A 9 49.81 -7.10 31.24
C ARG A 9 49.14 -7.04 32.63
N GLY A 10 48.14 -6.17 32.74
CA GLY A 10 47.00 -6.36 33.65
C GLY A 10 45.96 -7.31 33.04
N THR A 11 45.64 -8.38 33.76
CA THR A 11 44.56 -9.33 33.50
C THR A 11 43.19 -8.66 33.64
N LYS A 12 42.46 -8.47 32.53
CA LYS A 12 41.04 -8.09 32.58
C LYS A 12 40.19 -9.34 32.82
N ARG A 13 39.38 -9.25 33.88
CA ARG A 13 38.44 -10.27 34.35
C ARG A 13 37.40 -10.59 33.28
N LEU A 14 37.20 -11.89 33.00
CA LEU A 14 35.97 -12.41 32.42
C LEU A 14 34.83 -12.21 33.43
N GLY A 15 33.77 -11.53 33.04
CA GLY A 15 32.57 -11.43 33.87
C GLY A 15 31.67 -10.24 33.59
N GLU A 16 31.30 -9.99 32.33
CA GLU A 16 30.07 -9.27 32.04
C GLU A 16 29.15 -10.19 31.21
N PRO A 17 27.94 -10.50 31.68
CA PRO A 17 27.01 -11.32 30.91
C PRO A 17 26.45 -10.47 29.77
N LEU A 18 26.68 -10.94 28.54
CA LEU A 18 26.09 -10.40 27.33
C LEU A 18 24.57 -10.32 27.49
N VAL A 19 24.04 -9.11 27.38
CA VAL A 19 22.62 -8.82 27.11
C VAL A 19 22.27 -9.45 25.76
N GLY A 20 21.98 -10.76 25.75
CA GLY A 20 21.82 -11.49 24.48
C GLY A 20 21.06 -12.81 24.54
N ASN A 21 20.89 -13.42 25.73
CA ASN A 21 20.35 -14.78 25.80
C ASN A 21 18.82 -14.89 25.68
N ASN A 22 18.06 -13.85 26.04
CA ASN A 22 16.59 -13.91 25.97
C ASN A 22 16.06 -13.68 24.55
N ARG A 23 16.72 -12.82 23.76
CA ARG A 23 16.35 -12.52 22.36
C ARG A 23 16.52 -13.71 21.42
N ILE A 24 17.48 -14.60 21.69
CA ILE A 24 17.73 -15.77 20.83
C ILE A 24 16.73 -16.90 21.15
N LYS A 25 16.39 -17.12 22.43
CA LYS A 25 15.40 -18.14 22.82
C LYS A 25 13.99 -17.81 22.31
N SER A 26 13.62 -16.53 22.23
CA SER A 26 12.35 -16.11 21.63
C SER A 26 12.26 -16.35 20.12
N LEU A 27 13.38 -16.59 19.41
CA LEU A 27 13.33 -16.93 17.98
C LEU A 27 12.76 -18.34 17.73
N TYR A 28 12.86 -19.24 18.70
CA TYR A 28 12.38 -20.63 18.57
C TYR A 28 10.99 -20.85 19.19
N LYS A 29 10.50 -19.89 19.97
CA LYS A 29 9.13 -19.83 20.50
C LYS A 29 8.70 -18.36 20.52
N PRO A 30 8.22 -17.83 19.38
CA PRO A 30 7.80 -16.44 19.34
C PRO A 30 6.63 -16.22 20.30
N GLU A 31 6.63 -15.08 20.97
CA GLU A 31 5.43 -14.60 21.65
C GLU A 31 4.36 -14.28 20.61
N LEU A 32 3.17 -14.83 20.77
CA LEU A 32 2.03 -14.63 19.87
C LEU A 32 1.06 -13.62 20.45
N VAL A 33 0.41 -12.86 19.57
CA VAL A 33 -0.71 -11.97 19.87
C VAL A 33 -1.93 -12.38 19.05
N SER A 34 -3.11 -12.15 19.60
CA SER A 34 -4.39 -12.38 18.94
C SER A 34 -4.90 -11.09 18.28
N ILE A 35 -5.21 -11.16 16.99
CA ILE A 35 -5.94 -10.11 16.28
C ILE A 35 -7.33 -10.65 15.93
N PHE A 36 -8.37 -9.95 16.40
CA PHE A 36 -9.76 -10.30 16.14
C PHE A 36 -10.29 -9.39 15.05
N VAL A 37 -10.63 -9.94 13.88
CA VAL A 37 -11.23 -9.19 12.78
C VAL A 37 -12.74 -9.42 12.79
N ARG A 38 -13.51 -8.34 12.93
CA ARG A 38 -14.97 -8.43 13.07
C ARG A 38 -15.67 -8.60 11.73
N ILE A 39 -16.53 -9.61 11.65
CA ILE A 39 -17.42 -9.88 10.53
C ILE A 39 -18.83 -9.40 10.87
N ASP A 40 -19.31 -8.41 10.12
CA ASP A 40 -20.71 -8.02 10.14
C ASP A 40 -21.49 -8.89 9.13
N THR A 41 -22.11 -9.98 9.61
CA THR A 41 -22.88 -10.93 8.77
C THR A 41 -24.17 -10.35 8.15
N GLY A 42 -24.41 -9.06 8.31
CA GLY A 42 -25.59 -8.35 7.80
C GLY A 42 -26.88 -8.73 8.52
N ARG A 43 -27.79 -7.76 8.64
CA ARG A 43 -29.11 -8.02 9.22
C ARG A 43 -30.01 -8.72 8.20
N LYS A 44 -30.14 -10.05 8.27
CA LYS A 44 -31.23 -10.74 7.55
C LYS A 44 -32.57 -10.31 8.16
N LYS A 45 -33.53 -9.92 7.31
CA LYS A 45 -34.85 -9.41 7.70
C LYS A 45 -35.47 -10.32 8.79
N GLY A 46 -35.61 -9.80 10.02
CA GLY A 46 -36.19 -10.53 11.15
C GLY A 46 -35.21 -11.25 12.11
N ARG A 47 -33.90 -11.29 11.85
CA ARG A 47 -32.89 -11.79 12.80
C ARG A 47 -31.98 -10.65 13.30
N LYS A 48 -31.55 -10.73 14.56
CA LYS A 48 -30.49 -9.85 15.09
C LYS A 48 -29.19 -10.13 14.31
N ALA A 49 -28.46 -9.08 13.98
CA ALA A 49 -27.12 -9.23 13.42
C ALA A 49 -26.25 -9.99 14.42
N VAL A 50 -25.58 -11.04 13.97
CA VAL A 50 -24.58 -11.76 14.76
C VAL A 50 -23.23 -11.19 14.34
N LYS A 51 -22.51 -10.61 15.30
CA LYS A 51 -21.12 -10.22 15.11
C LYS A 51 -20.27 -11.45 15.41
N GLU A 52 -19.56 -11.92 14.41
CA GLU A 52 -18.59 -13.01 14.55
C GLU A 52 -17.21 -12.40 14.40
N ASP A 53 -16.23 -12.86 15.18
CA ASP A 53 -14.86 -12.37 15.11
C ASP A 53 -13.97 -13.53 14.64
N VAL A 54 -13.11 -13.29 13.65
CA VAL A 54 -12.07 -14.24 13.22
C VAL A 54 -10.78 -13.92 13.97
N GLU A 55 -10.24 -14.91 14.67
CA GLU A 55 -9.01 -14.76 15.43
C GLU A 55 -7.79 -15.19 14.61
N TYR A 56 -6.82 -14.29 14.48
CA TYR A 56 -5.52 -14.55 13.87
C TYR A 56 -4.42 -14.50 14.94
N GLN A 57 -3.60 -15.55 14.97
CA GLN A 57 -2.43 -15.63 15.86
C GLN A 57 -1.18 -15.23 15.10
N VAL A 58 -0.52 -14.14 15.53
CA VAL A 58 0.64 -13.57 14.83
C VAL A 58 1.81 -13.37 15.78
N PRO A 59 3.07 -13.63 15.39
CA PRO A 59 4.24 -13.31 16.18
C PRO A 59 4.31 -11.81 16.51
N ARG A 60 4.30 -11.48 17.82
CA ARG A 60 4.33 -10.11 18.35
C ARG A 60 5.48 -9.30 17.76
N GLY A 61 6.68 -9.86 17.72
CA GLY A 61 7.85 -9.17 17.17
C GLY A 61 7.75 -8.89 15.68
N LEU A 62 7.09 -9.76 14.90
CA LEU A 62 6.94 -9.59 13.46
C LEU A 62 5.95 -8.47 13.14
N ILE A 63 4.76 -8.51 13.73
CA ILE A 63 3.72 -7.50 13.45
C ILE A 63 4.13 -6.10 13.91
N ARG A 64 4.80 -5.99 15.06
CA ARG A 64 5.38 -4.73 15.55
C ARG A 64 6.47 -4.21 14.61
N GLY A 65 7.35 -5.08 14.13
CA GLY A 65 8.43 -4.69 13.22
C GLY A 65 7.95 -4.23 11.83
N MET A 66 6.72 -4.56 11.44
CA MET A 66 6.16 -4.23 10.13
C MET A 66 5.21 -3.03 10.14
N SER A 67 4.72 -2.61 11.30
CA SER A 67 3.69 -1.57 11.45
C SER A 67 3.94 -0.74 12.71
N GLU A 68 4.05 0.58 12.55
CA GLU A 68 4.20 1.49 13.70
C GLU A 68 2.96 1.50 14.59
N TYR A 69 1.78 1.32 14.01
CA TYR A 69 0.53 1.20 14.75
C TYR A 69 0.59 0.02 15.71
N PHE A 70 0.92 -1.18 15.20
CA PHE A 70 1.01 -2.38 16.02
C PHE A 70 2.20 -2.34 16.97
N ASP A 71 3.30 -1.67 16.62
CA ASP A 71 4.41 -1.42 17.54
C ASP A 71 3.96 -0.65 18.78
N LYS A 72 3.23 0.46 18.57
CA LYS A 72 2.68 1.29 19.65
C LYS A 72 1.56 0.57 20.41
N ALA A 73 0.66 -0.12 19.72
CA ALA A 73 -0.48 -0.81 20.34
C ALA A 73 -0.03 -2.00 21.20
N PHE A 74 0.98 -2.73 20.75
CA PHE A 74 1.61 -3.81 21.52
C PHE A 74 2.82 -3.33 22.32
N ASP A 75 2.91 -2.04 22.63
CA ASP A 75 3.76 -1.58 23.72
C ASP A 75 3.05 -1.81 25.06
N ASP A 76 3.79 -2.18 26.11
CA ASP A 76 3.22 -2.58 27.41
C ASP A 76 2.52 -1.42 28.16
N THR A 77 2.50 -0.23 27.56
CA THR A 77 1.79 0.96 28.03
C THR A 77 0.27 0.84 27.89
N PHE A 78 -0.21 0.11 26.89
CA PHE A 78 -1.64 -0.01 26.59
C PHE A 78 -2.24 -1.34 27.06
N VAL A 79 -3.58 -1.43 27.11
CA VAL A 79 -4.27 -2.67 27.51
C VAL A 79 -4.01 -3.78 26.50
N GLU A 80 -3.90 -3.41 25.23
CA GLU A 80 -3.59 -4.24 24.08
C GLU A 80 -2.22 -4.89 24.22
N GLY A 81 -1.17 -4.15 24.61
CA GLY A 81 0.16 -4.70 24.89
C GLY A 81 0.19 -5.67 26.07
N LYS A 82 -0.59 -5.39 27.12
CA LYS A 82 -0.69 -6.27 28.30
C LYS A 82 -1.49 -7.54 28.04
N THR A 83 -2.55 -7.43 27.25
CA THR A 83 -3.46 -8.55 26.94
C THR A 83 -2.99 -9.37 25.75
N GLY A 84 -2.18 -8.78 24.87
CA GLY A 84 -1.80 -9.35 23.59
C GLY A 84 -2.98 -9.46 22.63
N LYS A 85 -4.01 -8.61 22.77
CA LYS A 85 -5.26 -8.70 22.00
C LYS A 85 -5.64 -7.36 21.38
N ILE A 86 -5.98 -7.36 20.10
CA ILE A 86 -6.54 -6.20 19.38
C ILE A 86 -7.78 -6.64 18.60
N VAL A 87 -8.80 -5.79 18.56
CA VAL A 87 -10.00 -5.98 17.74
C VAL A 87 -10.00 -4.96 16.60
N LEU A 88 -10.21 -5.42 15.37
CA LEU A 88 -10.31 -4.61 14.16
C LEU A 88 -11.74 -4.65 13.64
N ASP A 89 -12.47 -3.54 13.80
CA ASP A 89 -13.91 -3.46 13.53
C ASP A 89 -14.28 -3.09 12.08
N ASP A 90 -13.33 -2.55 11.33
CA ASP A 90 -13.55 -1.98 9.99
C ASP A 90 -12.55 -2.53 8.96
N VAL A 91 -12.06 -3.75 9.21
CA VAL A 91 -11.14 -4.47 8.33
C VAL A 91 -11.83 -5.75 7.89
N LYS A 92 -11.81 -6.04 6.59
CA LYS A 92 -12.31 -7.32 6.10
C LYS A 92 -11.29 -8.43 6.37
N PRO A 93 -11.72 -9.66 6.69
CA PRO A 93 -10.82 -10.80 6.92
C PRO A 93 -9.75 -10.98 5.84
N TRP A 94 -10.14 -10.96 4.56
CA TRP A 94 -9.20 -11.14 3.45
C TRP A 94 -8.12 -10.06 3.35
N VAL A 95 -8.43 -8.82 3.75
CA VAL A 95 -7.46 -7.71 3.76
C VAL A 95 -6.39 -8.00 4.82
N PHE A 96 -6.83 -8.47 5.99
CA PHE A 96 -5.92 -8.84 7.07
C PHE A 96 -5.10 -10.09 6.72
N GLU A 97 -5.69 -11.07 6.06
CA GLU A 97 -4.97 -12.25 5.52
C GLU A 97 -3.90 -11.85 4.51
N CYS A 98 -4.21 -10.94 3.58
CA CYS A 98 -3.21 -10.38 2.66
C CYS A 98 -2.06 -9.72 3.41
N PHE A 99 -2.37 -8.96 4.46
CA PHE A 99 -1.35 -8.35 5.30
C PHE A 99 -0.48 -9.39 6.00
N ILE A 100 -1.07 -10.47 6.55
CA ILE A 100 -0.31 -11.58 7.15
C ILE A 100 0.60 -12.22 6.10
N GLY A 101 0.05 -12.64 4.96
CA GLY A 101 0.83 -13.26 3.88
C GLY A 101 1.97 -12.35 3.42
N TRP A 102 1.72 -11.05 3.28
CA TRP A 102 2.74 -10.06 2.97
C TRP A 102 3.78 -9.90 4.07
N MET A 103 3.42 -9.89 5.36
CA MET A 103 4.40 -9.81 6.45
C MET A 103 5.44 -10.93 6.36
N TYR A 104 4.99 -12.15 6.07
CA TYR A 104 5.87 -13.32 5.98
C TYR A 104 6.68 -13.40 4.68
N THR A 105 6.10 -12.98 3.55
CA THR A 105 6.68 -13.23 2.22
C THR A 105 7.20 -11.98 1.52
N GLN A 106 6.82 -10.81 2.01
CA GLN A 106 6.98 -9.50 1.36
C GLN A 106 6.35 -9.42 -0.04
N LYS A 107 5.40 -10.32 -0.33
CA LYS A 107 4.61 -10.36 -1.57
C LYS A 107 3.13 -10.23 -1.21
N VAL A 108 2.40 -9.44 -2.00
CA VAL A 108 0.95 -9.38 -1.88
C VAL A 108 0.39 -10.51 -2.73
N PHE A 109 -0.51 -11.30 -2.15
CA PHE A 109 -1.31 -12.33 -2.80
C PHE A 109 -2.43 -12.70 -1.83
N TRP A 110 -3.43 -13.44 -2.31
CA TRP A 110 -4.46 -14.01 -1.46
C TRP A 110 -4.70 -15.46 -1.87
N GLU A 111 -4.66 -16.35 -0.88
CA GLU A 111 -4.94 -17.77 -1.00
C GLU A 111 -5.99 -18.12 0.04
N HIS A 112 -7.05 -18.80 -0.38
CA HIS A 112 -8.03 -19.34 0.53
C HIS A 112 -7.50 -20.67 1.10
N GLU A 113 -7.50 -20.85 2.42
CA GLU A 113 -7.26 -22.19 2.99
C GLU A 113 -8.52 -23.05 2.76
N ASP A 114 -8.40 -24.08 1.92
CA ASP A 114 -9.49 -25.01 1.52
C ASP A 114 -10.07 -25.89 2.67
N GLY A 115 -9.91 -25.47 3.93
CA GLY A 115 -10.17 -26.29 5.11
C GLY A 115 -11.62 -26.34 5.64
N SER A 116 -12.55 -25.54 5.11
CA SER A 116 -13.94 -25.54 5.61
C SER A 116 -14.98 -25.41 4.50
N THR A 117 -15.57 -26.56 4.16
CA THR A 117 -16.86 -26.83 3.50
C THR A 117 -17.45 -25.75 2.60
N GLU A 118 -17.60 -26.11 1.32
CA GLU A 118 -18.43 -25.47 0.29
C GLU A 118 -19.78 -24.97 0.83
N GLN A 119 -19.85 -23.73 1.29
CA GLN A 119 -21.13 -23.06 1.56
C GLN A 119 -20.99 -21.54 1.47
N GLY A 120 -20.99 -21.07 0.22
CA GLY A 120 -21.26 -19.68 -0.14
C GLY A 120 -20.03 -18.92 -0.62
N LYS A 121 -20.04 -18.48 -1.87
CA LYS A 121 -19.22 -17.35 -2.33
C LYS A 121 -19.60 -16.13 -1.49
N THR A 122 -18.93 -15.93 -0.37
CA THR A 122 -19.09 -14.73 0.46
C THR A 122 -18.47 -13.54 -0.28
N LYS A 123 -18.94 -12.33 0.03
CA LYS A 123 -18.44 -11.08 -0.57
C LYS A 123 -17.05 -10.68 -0.04
N ASP A 124 -16.32 -11.64 0.50
CA ASP A 124 -15.22 -11.41 1.44
C ASP A 124 -13.88 -11.87 0.84
N GLN A 125 -13.69 -11.76 -0.47
CA GLN A 125 -12.45 -12.07 -1.18
C GLN A 125 -12.16 -11.01 -2.26
N PRO A 126 -10.89 -10.82 -2.66
CA PRO A 126 -10.57 -9.95 -3.78
C PRO A 126 -11.19 -10.47 -5.07
N THR A 127 -11.56 -9.55 -5.94
CA THR A 127 -12.25 -9.82 -7.19
C THR A 127 -11.34 -9.51 -8.37
N VAL A 128 -11.44 -10.25 -9.47
CA VAL A 128 -10.59 -10.02 -10.65
C VAL A 128 -11.19 -8.94 -11.55
N GLY A 129 -10.34 -8.00 -11.97
CA GLY A 129 -10.58 -6.86 -12.84
C GLY A 129 -11.32 -7.20 -14.15
N ARG A 130 -12.18 -6.29 -14.62
CA ARG A 130 -12.76 -6.39 -15.98
C ARG A 130 -11.66 -6.11 -17.00
N GLN A 131 -11.33 -7.10 -17.81
CA GLN A 131 -10.30 -7.02 -18.86
C GLN A 131 -10.96 -6.76 -20.21
N THR A 132 -10.31 -6.02 -21.11
CA THR A 132 -10.68 -5.99 -22.52
C THR A 132 -9.91 -7.08 -23.27
N THR A 133 -10.33 -8.33 -23.13
CA THR A 133 -9.92 -9.42 -24.04
C THR A 133 -11.11 -9.81 -24.90
N ASN A 134 -10.85 -10.23 -26.15
CA ASN A 134 -11.88 -10.59 -27.11
C ASN A 134 -12.75 -11.76 -26.61
N GLY A 135 -13.89 -11.43 -26.00
CA GLY A 135 -15.14 -12.19 -26.10
C GLY A 135 -15.16 -13.64 -25.60
N HIS A 136 -14.49 -13.98 -24.50
CA HIS A 136 -14.73 -15.27 -23.82
C HIS A 136 -15.04 -15.05 -22.34
N ASN A 137 -16.06 -15.75 -21.84
CA ASN A 137 -16.58 -15.65 -20.48
C ASN A 137 -15.48 -15.94 -19.45
N ASN A 138 -15.13 -14.95 -18.62
CA ASN A 138 -14.12 -15.11 -17.56
C ASN A 138 -14.70 -15.89 -16.38
N THR A 139 -14.42 -17.19 -16.31
CA THR A 139 -14.30 -17.89 -15.04
C THR A 139 -13.08 -17.33 -14.31
N VAL A 140 -13.26 -16.74 -13.14
CA VAL A 140 -12.14 -16.34 -12.26
C VAL A 140 -11.41 -17.61 -11.85
N THR A 141 -10.16 -17.77 -12.27
CA THR A 141 -9.34 -18.92 -11.86
C THR A 141 -8.56 -18.58 -10.60
N ASN A 142 -8.24 -19.58 -9.77
CA ASN A 142 -7.48 -19.38 -8.53
C ASN A 142 -6.10 -18.77 -8.81
N GLU A 143 -5.50 -19.03 -9.97
CA GLU A 143 -4.22 -18.42 -10.37
C GLU A 143 -4.31 -16.90 -10.53
N ALA A 144 -5.47 -16.35 -10.91
CA ALA A 144 -5.65 -14.91 -11.03
C ALA A 144 -5.73 -14.20 -9.67
N LEU A 145 -6.06 -14.92 -8.60
CA LEU A 145 -6.02 -14.40 -7.23
C LEU A 145 -4.59 -14.31 -6.69
N LEU A 146 -3.66 -15.11 -7.24
CA LEU A 146 -2.24 -15.06 -6.90
C LEU A 146 -1.51 -13.86 -7.51
N ASP A 147 -2.06 -13.21 -8.55
CA ASP A 147 -1.51 -11.98 -9.14
C ASP A 147 -2.37 -10.76 -8.78
N PRO A 148 -1.96 -9.95 -7.79
CA PRO A 148 -2.71 -8.76 -7.38
C PRO A 148 -2.88 -7.72 -8.48
N VAL A 149 -2.04 -7.72 -9.52
CA VAL A 149 -2.21 -6.82 -10.67
C VAL A 149 -3.54 -7.11 -11.38
N ALA A 150 -4.05 -8.34 -11.29
CA ALA A 150 -5.32 -8.74 -11.87
C ALA A 150 -6.54 -8.33 -11.02
N TRP A 151 -6.38 -7.94 -9.75
CA TRP A 151 -7.50 -7.61 -8.85
C TRP A 151 -8.26 -6.35 -9.29
N GLN A 152 -9.48 -6.12 -8.79
CA GLN A 152 -10.19 -4.87 -9.04
C GLN A 152 -9.47 -3.70 -8.35
N TRP A 153 -9.70 -2.48 -8.86
CA TRP A 153 -9.14 -1.27 -8.26
C TRP A 153 -9.57 -1.11 -6.80
N ALA A 154 -10.86 -1.33 -6.52
CA ALA A 154 -11.41 -1.28 -5.17
C ALA A 154 -10.61 -2.15 -4.18
N ASP A 155 -10.23 -3.36 -4.56
CA ASP A 155 -9.51 -4.29 -3.68
C ASP A 155 -8.07 -3.80 -3.38
N LEU A 156 -7.36 -3.31 -4.40
CA LEU A 156 -6.04 -2.71 -4.20
C LEU A 156 -6.12 -1.44 -3.34
N PHE A 157 -7.15 -0.62 -3.53
CA PHE A 157 -7.34 0.60 -2.75
C PHE A 157 -7.72 0.30 -1.31
N GLU A 158 -8.54 -0.70 -1.06
CA GLU A 158 -8.89 -1.16 0.28
C GLU A 158 -7.65 -1.64 1.04
N LEU A 159 -6.77 -2.41 0.39
CA LEU A 159 -5.50 -2.84 0.99
C LEU A 159 -4.56 -1.67 1.27
N TYR A 160 -4.52 -0.66 0.38
CA TYR A 160 -3.74 0.57 0.62
C TYR A 160 -4.30 1.36 1.81
N ILE A 161 -5.62 1.52 1.90
CA ILE A 161 -6.31 2.22 3.00
C ILE A 161 -6.03 1.52 4.33
N PHE A 162 -6.08 0.19 4.35
CA PHE A 162 -5.68 -0.59 5.52
C PHE A 162 -4.22 -0.29 5.92
N ALA A 163 -3.29 -0.31 4.96
CA ALA A 163 -1.87 -0.05 5.20
C ALA A 163 -1.59 1.39 5.66
N ASP A 164 -2.37 2.37 5.21
CA ASP A 164 -2.32 3.75 5.68
C ASP A 164 -2.81 3.85 7.13
N LYS A 165 -4.01 3.31 7.39
CA LYS A 165 -4.63 3.35 8.72
C LYS A 165 -3.78 2.67 9.80
N HIS A 166 -3.12 1.56 9.47
CA HIS A 166 -2.29 0.79 10.40
C HIS A 166 -0.80 1.11 10.27
N ASP A 167 -0.47 2.23 9.66
CA ASP A 167 0.87 2.76 9.52
C ASP A 167 1.94 1.72 9.08
N THR A 168 1.62 1.02 7.99
CA THR A 168 2.45 -0.01 7.38
C THR A 168 3.07 0.53 6.10
N ARG A 169 4.06 1.43 6.23
CA ARG A 169 4.74 2.13 5.12
C ARG A 169 5.17 1.21 3.98
N ARG A 170 5.80 0.09 4.31
CA ARG A 170 6.29 -0.87 3.30
C ARG A 170 5.16 -1.54 2.52
N LEU A 171 4.01 -1.79 3.14
CA LEU A 171 2.84 -2.31 2.44
C LEU A 171 2.20 -1.22 1.56
N ARG A 172 2.08 0.03 2.04
CA ARG A 172 1.64 1.17 1.20
C ARG A 172 2.47 1.25 -0.08
N ASN A 173 3.79 1.21 0.06
CA ASN A 173 4.72 1.20 -1.08
C ASN A 173 4.49 0.01 -2.01
N LYS A 174 4.30 -1.20 -1.46
CA LYS A 174 4.07 -2.37 -2.30
C LYS A 174 2.74 -2.30 -3.06
N VAL A 175 1.70 -1.76 -2.44
CA VAL A 175 0.38 -1.64 -3.07
C VAL A 175 0.36 -0.54 -4.12
N ILE A 176 0.98 0.63 -3.89
CA ILE A 176 1.07 1.67 -4.93
C ILE A 176 1.92 1.21 -6.12
N GLU A 177 2.95 0.38 -5.90
CA GLU A 177 3.69 -0.28 -6.98
C GLU A 177 2.75 -1.13 -7.86
N LEU A 178 1.90 -1.96 -7.25
CA LEU A 178 0.92 -2.78 -7.97
C LEU A 178 -0.09 -1.92 -8.75
N VAL A 179 -0.58 -0.83 -8.15
CA VAL A 179 -1.49 0.13 -8.80
C VAL A 179 -0.83 0.78 -10.01
N GLN A 180 0.44 1.17 -9.90
CA GLN A 180 1.21 1.77 -10.99
C GLN A 180 1.48 0.76 -12.12
N ILE A 181 1.89 -0.47 -11.79
CA ILE A 181 2.05 -1.56 -12.76
C ILE A 181 0.74 -1.77 -13.50
N LYS A 182 -0.38 -1.93 -12.78
CA LYS A 182 -1.71 -2.14 -13.37
C LYS A 182 -2.13 -0.99 -14.29
N THR A 183 -1.79 0.24 -13.94
CA THR A 183 -2.13 1.44 -14.71
C THR A 183 -1.41 1.50 -16.06
N PHE A 184 -0.15 1.06 -16.10
CA PHE A 184 0.73 1.21 -17.28
C PHE A 184 1.00 -0.11 -18.03
N LEU A 185 0.40 -1.22 -17.59
CA LEU A 185 0.54 -2.51 -18.27
C LEU A 185 -0.13 -2.46 -19.65
N LEU A 186 0.66 -2.73 -20.70
CA LEU A 186 0.15 -2.82 -22.08
C LEU A 186 -0.22 -4.23 -22.51
N LYS A 187 0.50 -5.24 -22.01
CA LYS A 187 0.37 -6.64 -22.44
C LYS A 187 0.47 -7.61 -21.25
N PRO A 188 -0.21 -8.77 -21.31
CA PRO A 188 -1.21 -9.15 -22.33
C PRO A 188 -2.53 -8.38 -22.19
N THR A 189 -2.71 -7.66 -21.07
CA THR A 189 -3.98 -7.05 -20.70
C THR A 189 -3.81 -5.55 -20.49
N ARG A 190 -4.70 -4.76 -21.10
CA ARG A 190 -4.89 -3.35 -20.78
C ARG A 190 -6.04 -3.22 -19.79
N TYR A 191 -5.77 -2.68 -18.61
CA TYR A 191 -6.81 -2.46 -17.60
C TYR A 191 -7.58 -1.18 -17.87
N LEU A 192 -8.89 -1.21 -17.59
CA LEU A 192 -9.70 -0.01 -17.50
C LEU A 192 -9.19 0.85 -16.35
N ARG A 193 -9.36 2.17 -16.45
CA ARG A 193 -9.04 3.07 -15.34
C ARG A 193 -9.98 2.84 -14.14
N PRO A 194 -9.55 3.25 -12.92
CA PRO A 194 -10.43 3.31 -11.77
C PRO A 194 -11.71 4.09 -12.09
N SER A 195 -12.83 3.61 -11.56
CA SER A 195 -14.13 4.30 -11.69
C SER A 195 -14.20 5.55 -10.80
N GLU A 196 -15.18 6.41 -11.03
CA GLU A 196 -15.43 7.58 -10.14
C GLU A 196 -15.71 7.17 -8.69
N LEU A 197 -16.37 6.03 -8.49
CA LEU A 197 -16.61 5.47 -7.15
C LEU A 197 -15.29 5.02 -6.48
N ASP A 198 -14.40 4.38 -7.24
CA ASP A 198 -13.08 3.99 -6.74
C ASP A 198 -12.27 5.23 -6.35
N ASN A 199 -12.29 6.27 -7.20
CA ASN A 199 -11.69 7.56 -6.91
C ASN A 199 -12.25 8.16 -5.61
N ALA A 200 -13.58 8.28 -5.50
CA ALA A 200 -14.24 8.84 -4.33
C ALA A 200 -13.84 8.10 -3.04
N THR A 201 -13.73 6.77 -3.09
CA THR A 201 -13.29 5.94 -1.97
C THR A 201 -11.89 6.30 -1.49
N VAL A 202 -10.93 6.43 -2.43
CA VAL A 202 -9.55 6.83 -2.12
C VAL A 202 -9.52 8.20 -1.43
N TYR A 203 -10.21 9.21 -1.96
CA TYR A 203 -10.13 10.58 -1.43
C TYR A 203 -10.91 10.79 -0.13
N ASN A 204 -11.96 10.02 0.10
CA ASN A 204 -12.69 10.05 1.37
C ASN A 204 -11.92 9.36 2.50
N SER A 205 -11.08 8.37 2.15
CA SER A 205 -10.42 7.52 3.15
C SER A 205 -8.97 7.95 3.45
N LEU A 206 -8.30 8.61 2.51
CA LEU A 206 -6.87 8.92 2.62
C LEU A 206 -6.57 10.41 2.80
N PRO A 207 -5.44 10.74 3.46
CA PRO A 207 -4.93 12.09 3.45
C PRO A 207 -4.42 12.45 2.06
N ASP A 208 -4.56 13.74 1.78
CA ASP A 208 -4.09 14.44 0.59
C ASP A 208 -2.58 14.32 0.32
N SER A 209 -1.81 13.94 1.35
CA SER A 209 -0.37 13.73 1.29
C SER A 209 0.02 12.31 0.91
N SER A 210 -0.92 11.35 0.94
CA SER A 210 -0.64 9.94 0.63
C SER A 210 -0.12 9.78 -0.80
N GLY A 211 0.73 8.78 -1.00
CA GLY A 211 1.29 8.45 -2.32
C GLY A 211 0.19 8.13 -3.33
N LEU A 212 -0.80 7.33 -2.92
CA LEU A 212 -1.93 6.95 -3.77
C LEU A 212 -2.81 8.14 -4.16
N SER A 213 -3.19 9.02 -3.21
CA SER A 213 -3.98 10.20 -3.55
C SER A 213 -3.24 11.11 -4.54
N LYS A 214 -1.94 11.35 -4.35
CA LYS A 214 -1.13 12.15 -5.29
C LYS A 214 -1.08 11.51 -6.67
N PHE A 215 -0.83 10.21 -6.74
CA PHE A 215 -0.76 9.47 -8.01
C PHE A 215 -2.07 9.54 -8.78
N MET A 216 -3.19 9.35 -8.09
CA MET A 216 -4.51 9.40 -8.69
C MET A 216 -4.85 10.80 -9.21
N VAL A 217 -4.49 11.87 -8.48
CA VAL A 217 -4.70 13.25 -8.97
C VAL A 217 -3.87 13.50 -10.23
N ASP A 218 -2.58 13.14 -10.23
CA ASP A 218 -1.71 13.32 -11.40
C ASP A 218 -2.23 12.53 -12.61
N LEU A 219 -2.74 11.31 -12.40
CA LEU A 219 -3.32 10.50 -13.47
C LEU A 219 -4.51 11.19 -14.14
N HIS A 220 -5.33 11.93 -13.38
CA HIS A 220 -6.45 12.71 -13.91
C HIS A 220 -5.98 14.01 -14.57
N VAL A 221 -5.13 14.78 -13.88
CA VAL A 221 -4.65 16.10 -14.33
C VAL A 221 -3.87 16.01 -15.63
N TYR A 222 -3.03 14.97 -15.78
CA TYR A 222 -2.23 14.74 -16.97
C TYR A 222 -2.88 13.76 -17.96
N SER A 223 -4.13 13.35 -17.73
CA SER A 223 -4.87 12.54 -18.71
C SER A 223 -5.11 13.34 -19.98
N THR A 224 -4.63 12.82 -21.11
CA THR A 224 -4.93 13.36 -22.45
C THR A 224 -6.30 12.93 -22.96
N VAL A 225 -6.95 11.98 -22.30
CA VAL A 225 -8.28 11.49 -22.65
C VAL A 225 -9.30 12.23 -21.78
N PRO A 226 -10.20 13.04 -22.36
CA PRO A 226 -11.28 13.63 -21.61
C PRO A 226 -12.18 12.52 -21.00
N PRO A 227 -12.84 12.77 -19.86
CA PRO A 227 -13.83 11.83 -19.34
C PRO A 227 -14.82 11.49 -20.45
N ARG A 228 -15.18 10.20 -20.60
CA ARG A 228 -16.19 9.86 -21.60
C ARG A 228 -17.51 10.54 -21.19
N SER A 229 -18.15 11.23 -22.14
CA SER A 229 -19.35 12.03 -21.87
C SER A 229 -20.60 11.20 -21.52
N ASP A 230 -20.52 9.88 -21.67
CA ASP A 230 -21.57 8.91 -21.37
C ASP A 230 -21.45 8.30 -19.97
N ALA A 231 -20.39 8.60 -19.22
CA ALA A 231 -20.34 8.30 -17.79
C ALA A 231 -21.28 9.26 -17.08
N GLU A 232 -22.40 8.75 -16.55
CA GLU A 232 -23.23 9.48 -15.58
C GLU A 232 -22.33 9.92 -14.43
N TYR A 233 -21.91 11.19 -14.45
CA TYR A 233 -21.26 11.82 -13.33
C TYR A 233 -22.33 12.01 -12.25
N ASP A 234 -22.36 11.08 -11.30
CA ASP A 234 -23.32 11.05 -10.20
C ASP A 234 -23.01 12.06 -9.08
N GLY A 235 -21.95 12.87 -9.24
CA GLY A 235 -21.54 13.85 -8.23
C GLY A 235 -20.80 13.24 -7.03
N THR A 236 -20.30 12.00 -7.14
CA THR A 236 -19.64 11.29 -6.02
C THR A 236 -18.26 11.82 -5.64
N LEU A 237 -17.61 12.64 -6.48
CA LEU A 237 -16.29 13.15 -6.14
C LEU A 237 -16.35 14.18 -4.98
N PRO A 238 -15.56 14.00 -3.92
CA PRO A 238 -15.53 14.94 -2.80
C PRO A 238 -15.12 16.35 -3.24
N SER A 239 -15.71 17.40 -2.66
CA SER A 239 -15.39 18.79 -3.02
C SER A 239 -13.90 19.13 -2.89
N ARG A 240 -13.21 18.53 -1.90
CA ARG A 240 -11.76 18.67 -1.70
C ARG A 240 -10.98 18.16 -2.92
N MET A 241 -11.40 17.02 -3.47
CA MET A 241 -10.80 16.42 -4.66
C MET A 241 -11.03 17.30 -5.90
N LEU A 242 -12.26 17.74 -6.12
CA LEU A 242 -12.59 18.64 -7.23
C LEU A 242 -11.76 19.93 -7.19
N TYR A 243 -11.64 20.55 -6.03
CA TYR A 243 -10.78 21.72 -5.84
C TYR A 243 -9.33 21.43 -6.23
N ARG A 244 -8.78 20.29 -5.81
CA ARG A 244 -7.41 19.89 -6.17
C ARG A 244 -7.25 19.66 -7.66
N LEU A 245 -8.13 18.88 -8.28
CA LEU A 245 -8.12 18.65 -9.72
C LEU A 245 -8.16 19.97 -10.49
N MET A 246 -9.11 20.85 -10.18
CA MET A 246 -9.26 22.13 -10.87
C MET A 246 -8.06 23.04 -10.66
N SER A 247 -7.55 23.12 -9.43
CA SER A 247 -6.37 23.92 -9.10
C SER A 247 -5.15 23.42 -9.87
N GLN A 248 -4.86 22.12 -9.82
CA GLN A 248 -3.71 21.54 -10.51
C GLN A 248 -3.87 21.57 -12.03
N ALA A 249 -5.04 21.28 -12.60
CA ALA A 249 -5.29 21.42 -14.04
C ALA A 249 -5.07 22.88 -14.50
N THR A 250 -5.52 23.86 -13.72
CA THR A 250 -5.28 25.29 -14.01
C THR A 250 -3.79 25.63 -13.95
N GLN A 251 -3.06 25.11 -12.96
CA GLN A 251 -1.62 25.30 -12.85
C GLN A 251 -0.87 24.63 -14.01
N LEU A 252 -1.29 23.43 -14.43
CA LEU A 252 -0.72 22.74 -15.58
C LEU A 252 -0.94 23.53 -16.87
N ALA A 253 -2.15 24.05 -17.09
CA ALA A 253 -2.44 24.93 -18.23
C ALA A 253 -1.55 26.18 -18.22
N ARG A 254 -1.30 26.77 -17.05
CA ARG A 254 -0.38 27.92 -16.91
C ARG A 254 1.09 27.52 -17.14
N CYS A 255 1.50 26.33 -16.70
CA CYS A 255 2.82 25.77 -16.97
C CYS A 255 3.02 25.60 -18.49
N PHE A 256 2.00 25.14 -19.23
CA PHE A 256 2.01 25.09 -20.69
C PHE A 256 2.08 26.46 -21.38
N LEU A 257 1.78 27.56 -20.71
CA LEU A 257 1.89 28.91 -21.26
C LEU A 257 3.18 29.62 -20.84
N CYS A 258 3.85 29.13 -19.80
CA CYS A 258 5.06 29.72 -19.25
C CYS A 258 6.28 29.50 -20.16
N ALA A 259 6.97 30.58 -20.53
CA ALA A 259 8.15 30.53 -21.39
C ALA A 259 9.30 29.71 -20.76
N ASN A 260 9.56 29.90 -19.46
CA ASN A 260 10.62 29.18 -18.75
C ASN A 260 10.35 27.66 -18.73
N CYS A 261 9.11 27.26 -18.41
CA CYS A 261 8.72 25.84 -18.41
C CYS A 261 8.79 25.22 -19.81
N LYS A 262 8.36 25.93 -20.85
CA LYS A 262 8.50 25.47 -22.25
C LYS A 262 9.95 25.24 -22.63
N SER A 263 10.86 26.09 -22.16
CA SER A 263 12.30 25.96 -22.42
C SER A 263 13.02 24.92 -21.54
N GLY A 264 12.29 24.24 -20.64
CA GLY A 264 12.86 23.26 -19.72
C GLY A 264 13.76 23.86 -18.62
N GLN A 265 13.69 25.19 -18.43
CA GLN A 265 14.44 25.89 -17.40
C GLN A 265 13.74 25.79 -16.04
N PRO A 266 14.50 25.85 -14.92
CA PRO A 266 13.92 26.00 -13.59
C PRO A 266 12.97 27.20 -13.56
N CYS A 267 11.80 27.01 -12.97
CA CYS A 267 10.74 28.00 -12.97
C CYS A 267 10.06 28.07 -11.60
N ASP A 268 10.02 29.27 -11.02
CA ASP A 268 9.39 29.57 -9.72
C ASP A 268 8.17 30.49 -9.87
N CYS A 269 7.52 30.49 -11.05
CA CYS A 269 6.34 31.32 -11.29
C CYS A 269 5.20 30.99 -10.30
N PRO A 270 4.66 31.98 -9.56
CA PRO A 270 3.60 31.74 -8.58
C PRO A 270 2.32 31.15 -9.18
N SER A 271 2.11 31.38 -10.47
CA SER A 271 0.91 30.96 -11.21
C SER A 271 0.77 29.44 -11.35
N HIS A 272 1.86 28.68 -11.21
CA HIS A 272 1.90 27.22 -11.31
C HIS A 272 2.89 26.60 -10.30
N ARG A 273 2.97 27.15 -9.10
CA ARG A 273 3.96 26.76 -8.07
C ARG A 273 3.98 25.26 -7.74
N ASP A 274 2.81 24.60 -7.80
CA ASP A 274 2.65 23.19 -7.43
C ASP A 274 2.94 22.26 -8.64
N ILE A 275 3.04 22.82 -9.85
CA ILE A 275 3.33 22.10 -11.09
C ILE A 275 4.54 22.71 -11.79
N LYS A 276 5.67 22.00 -11.68
CA LYS A 276 6.96 22.47 -12.21
C LYS A 276 7.27 21.97 -13.63
N SER A 277 6.46 21.06 -14.16
CA SER A 277 6.70 20.38 -15.44
C SER A 277 5.39 20.20 -16.21
N THR A 278 5.47 20.25 -17.53
CA THR A 278 4.35 19.88 -18.43
C THR A 278 4.20 18.36 -18.58
N LYS A 279 5.21 17.60 -18.15
CA LYS A 279 5.19 16.14 -18.09
C LYS A 279 4.76 15.67 -16.71
N ALA A 280 3.90 14.66 -16.66
CA ALA A 280 3.47 14.07 -15.40
C ALA A 280 4.67 13.47 -14.63
N PRO A 281 4.68 13.53 -13.29
CA PRO A 281 5.81 13.01 -12.50
C PRO A 281 6.06 11.52 -12.75
N TYR A 282 4.99 10.72 -12.94
CA TYR A 282 5.10 9.29 -13.23
C TYR A 282 5.86 8.96 -14.52
N VAL A 283 5.92 9.85 -15.52
CA VAL A 283 6.64 9.60 -16.79
C VAL A 283 8.13 9.38 -16.57
N GLY A 284 8.72 10.19 -15.69
CA GLY A 284 10.15 10.13 -15.37
C GLY A 284 10.48 9.37 -14.10
N ASN A 285 9.56 9.33 -13.12
CA ASN A 285 9.87 8.83 -11.79
C ASN A 285 8.61 8.29 -11.05
N LEU A 286 8.34 6.99 -11.16
CA LEU A 286 7.28 6.32 -10.40
C LEU A 286 7.58 6.24 -8.89
N CYS A 287 8.86 6.32 -8.50
CA CYS A 287 9.30 6.42 -7.10
C CYS A 287 8.82 7.72 -6.42
N ALA A 288 8.38 8.74 -7.18
CA ALA A 288 7.83 9.99 -6.63
C ALA A 288 6.58 9.81 -5.74
N TYR A 289 5.91 8.65 -5.82
CA TYR A 289 4.72 8.34 -5.04
C TYR A 289 4.99 7.34 -3.89
N HIS A 290 6.25 6.94 -3.70
CA HIS A 290 6.67 6.01 -2.65
C HIS A 290 7.32 6.75 -1.47
N GLU A 291 7.20 6.18 -0.28
CA GLU A 291 7.72 6.71 0.97
C GLU A 291 9.06 6.05 1.34
N HIS A 292 10.09 6.84 1.65
CA HIS A 292 11.43 6.34 1.97
C HIS A 292 11.94 6.97 3.26
N GLU A 293 12.58 6.19 4.12
CA GLU A 293 13.24 6.72 5.33
C GLU A 293 14.66 7.20 5.02
N THR A 294 15.28 6.62 4.00
CA THR A 294 16.67 6.90 3.63
C THR A 294 16.81 7.15 2.13
N GLU A 295 17.85 7.88 1.74
CA GLU A 295 18.18 8.09 0.33
C GLU A 295 18.65 6.78 -0.33
N GLU A 296 19.18 5.84 0.44
CA GLU A 296 19.53 4.49 -0.02
C GLU A 296 18.28 3.71 -0.42
N GLU A 297 17.23 3.69 0.41
CA GLU A 297 15.94 3.06 0.07
C GLU A 297 15.35 3.66 -1.21
N LYS A 298 15.41 4.98 -1.35
CA LYS A 298 14.93 5.70 -2.54
C LYS A 298 15.72 5.33 -3.79
N LYS A 299 17.05 5.25 -3.71
CA LYS A 299 17.89 4.80 -4.84
C LYS A 299 17.55 3.37 -5.27
N LEU A 300 17.35 2.47 -4.31
CA LEU A 300 16.95 1.08 -4.59
C LEU A 300 15.56 1.01 -5.24
N CYS A 301 14.60 1.82 -4.79
CA CYS A 301 13.28 1.92 -5.41
C CYS A 301 13.36 2.44 -6.86
N ILE A 302 14.16 3.47 -7.13
CA ILE A 302 14.36 3.96 -8.51
C ILE A 302 14.95 2.85 -9.39
N GLN A 303 15.95 2.11 -8.89
CA GLN A 303 16.58 1.01 -9.63
C GLN A 303 15.61 -0.14 -9.90
N SER A 304 14.77 -0.53 -8.93
CA SER A 304 13.78 -1.58 -9.12
C SER A 304 12.77 -1.20 -10.21
N TRP A 305 12.38 0.06 -10.32
CA TRP A 305 11.50 0.54 -11.39
C TRP A 305 12.10 0.48 -12.78
N VAL A 306 13.40 0.73 -12.91
CA VAL A 306 14.10 0.55 -14.20
C VAL A 306 13.99 -0.91 -14.64
N GLN A 307 14.18 -1.85 -13.72
CA GLN A 307 14.07 -3.28 -13.99
C GLN A 307 12.63 -3.70 -14.31
N LEU A 308 11.65 -3.28 -13.49
CA LEU A 308 10.24 -3.63 -13.66
C LEU A 308 9.66 -3.11 -14.99
N ARG A 309 10.07 -1.91 -15.44
CA ARG A 309 9.62 -1.36 -16.73
C ARG A 309 10.03 -2.26 -17.90
N ILE A 310 11.22 -2.87 -17.82
CA ILE A 310 11.73 -3.81 -18.84
C ILE A 310 10.98 -5.15 -18.74
N GLU A 311 10.84 -5.70 -17.53
CA GLU A 311 10.25 -7.03 -17.32
C GLU A 311 8.74 -7.08 -17.65
N ARG A 312 8.02 -5.97 -17.45
CA ARG A 312 6.55 -5.91 -17.55
C ARG A 312 6.02 -5.13 -18.75
N ASP A 313 6.88 -4.65 -19.65
CA ASP A 313 6.51 -3.88 -20.86
C ASP A 313 5.55 -2.71 -20.54
N LEU A 314 5.92 -1.88 -19.55
CA LEU A 314 5.10 -0.77 -19.08
C LEU A 314 5.22 0.44 -20.02
N SER A 315 4.10 0.96 -20.53
CA SER A 315 4.08 2.24 -21.26
C SER A 315 3.73 3.38 -20.33
N VAL A 316 4.70 4.22 -20.05
CA VAL A 316 4.53 5.42 -19.24
C VAL A 316 4.85 6.66 -20.06
#